data_AF-A0A812MHB9-F1
#
_entry.id   AF-A0A812MHB9-F1
#
_cell.length_a   1.000
_cell.length_b   1.000
_cell.length_c   1.000
_cell.angle_alpha   90.00
_cell.angle_beta   90.00
_cell.angle_gamma   90.00
#
_symmetry.space_group_name_H-M   'P 1'
#
loop_
_entity.id
_entity.type
_entity.pdbx_description
1 polymer ?
#
loop_
_entity_poly.entity_id
_entity_poly.type
_entity_poly.pdbx_seq_one_letter_code
_entity_poly.pdbx_strand_id
1 'polypeptide(L)'
;MTDVEGHWAYFCNFVELSEGLTFAEDGDQREARCSPELIVKDDWHFVFGGDTCDKGPGSLRCLETLVSAKKRHPDRVHLLLGNRDINKMRYTSEFTDEEVRQVSPETPGAYWVPEDKRVSPWSYFASLAAQAEGKDVELLTHEEVQRYCTKPNLMRYHLKYDMGSDGEFEFRRQELAHMSTRNVAEVSDEEVVNSYEASVAEGGVMREYLRLSEVACILGSTLFVHGQIIGNQFSDCGRDGVAWAVGCVPSDDGATSEWVSDLKEWVAQINTWARRNVAAWQAQPTWRRSPAASTFEDWCDRGGAGLIAYGTPATRVPSVVYCRWLEDNCMPKQYPQELVEHLQAHGICRVVVGHTPHGNCPTVIPHEGLTVIMGDTSYSCMKADLAYPGDNRGDAVCEIALEGEKCFVRGFTGYVDGLSCHRQVVHYAAPGGADGGGDPHIGIVQPESEEVPEDKRFFVKACLAALEGYDARYLLCKVDGFTNTYQEESPDEVIRVFGSHCILPSNQSRRLEIASFGEEFGAGFTGAEGDVVERIFRRLDRNHDGAVTAHELRTACSDSTVRMALQWTFPDTCLEEVFHELDTNKDGLVSLHEFETRFRGTVATAGSQANSRCTSRQSSMVPE
;
A
#
# COMPACT_ATOMS: atom_id res chain seq x y z
N MET A 1 -10.00 10.97 4.29
CA MET A 1 -8.99 10.55 3.29
C MET A 1 -7.88 9.81 4.02
N THR A 2 -7.19 8.87 3.39
CA THR A 2 -6.07 8.12 3.98
C THR A 2 -5.13 7.66 2.88
N ASP A 3 -3.89 7.27 3.24
CA ASP A 3 -2.93 6.57 2.39
C ASP A 3 -2.70 7.30 1.06
N VAL A 4 -2.35 8.59 1.10
CA VAL A 4 -2.12 9.38 -0.13
C VAL A 4 -0.79 9.01 -0.79
N GLU A 5 0.19 8.52 -0.02
CA GLU A 5 1.47 8.00 -0.52
C GLU A 5 2.21 8.97 -1.47
N GLY A 6 2.04 10.28 -1.31
CA GLY A 6 2.62 11.30 -2.20
C GLY A 6 1.93 11.45 -3.56
N HIS A 7 0.80 10.80 -3.80
CA HIS A 7 0.06 10.86 -5.07
C HIS A 7 -0.76 12.16 -5.19
N TRP A 8 -0.09 13.29 -5.47
CA TRP A 8 -0.70 14.63 -5.50
C TRP A 8 -1.96 14.75 -6.38
N ALA A 9 -1.99 14.07 -7.53
CA ALA A 9 -3.16 14.08 -8.41
C ALA A 9 -4.40 13.44 -7.76
N TYR A 10 -4.21 12.44 -6.88
CA TYR A 10 -5.29 11.79 -6.13
C TYR A 10 -5.77 12.70 -4.99
N PHE A 11 -4.84 13.37 -4.31
CA PHE A 11 -5.16 14.41 -3.33
C PHE A 11 -6.03 15.52 -3.97
N CYS A 12 -5.67 15.99 -5.18
CA CYS A 12 -6.47 16.96 -5.92
C CYS A 12 -7.84 16.40 -6.33
N ASN A 13 -7.89 15.19 -6.88
CA ASN A 13 -9.15 14.49 -7.21
C ASN A 13 -10.07 14.37 -5.98
N PHE A 14 -9.53 14.08 -4.79
CA PHE A 14 -10.30 14.00 -3.54
C PHE A 14 -10.84 15.37 -3.11
N VAL A 15 -10.02 16.43 -3.17
CA VAL A 15 -10.44 17.79 -2.79
C VAL A 15 -11.50 18.35 -3.75
N GLU A 16 -11.41 18.05 -5.05
CA GLU A 16 -12.44 18.44 -6.04
C GLU A 16 -13.75 17.66 -5.88
N LEU A 17 -13.69 16.40 -5.44
CA LEU A 17 -14.85 15.57 -5.15
C LEU A 17 -15.56 15.98 -3.84
N SER A 18 -14.79 16.49 -2.87
CA SER A 18 -15.25 16.64 -1.48
C SER A 18 -16.30 17.73 -1.28
N GLU A 19 -17.35 17.41 -0.52
CA GLU A 19 -18.31 18.41 -0.07
C GLU A 19 -17.75 19.35 1.01
N GLY A 20 -16.74 18.92 1.78
CA GLY A 20 -16.17 19.68 2.91
C GLY A 20 -14.89 20.46 2.62
N LEU A 21 -14.20 20.16 1.51
CA LEU A 21 -12.91 20.76 1.15
C LEU A 21 -12.99 21.60 -0.13
N THR A 22 -12.10 22.58 -0.26
CA THR A 22 -11.75 23.26 -1.52
C THR A 22 -10.32 23.78 -1.43
N PHE A 23 -9.66 24.02 -2.57
CA PHE A 23 -8.48 24.89 -2.59
C PHE A 23 -8.91 26.37 -2.57
N ALA A 24 -8.07 27.25 -2.02
CA ALA A 24 -8.30 28.70 -2.01
C ALA A 24 -8.02 29.38 -3.36
N GLU A 25 -7.26 28.71 -4.22
CA GLU A 25 -6.76 29.22 -5.49
C GLU A 25 -7.51 28.55 -6.65
N ASP A 26 -8.03 29.36 -7.58
CA ASP A 26 -8.69 28.86 -8.79
C ASP A 26 -7.66 28.24 -9.76
N GLY A 27 -8.03 27.12 -10.39
CA GLY A 27 -7.24 26.43 -11.40
C GLY A 27 -7.08 24.93 -11.15
N ASP A 28 -6.46 24.22 -12.10
CA ASP A 28 -6.12 22.81 -11.90
C ASP A 28 -4.88 22.69 -10.99
N GLN A 29 -5.13 22.31 -9.74
CA GLN A 29 -4.09 22.24 -8.72
C GLN A 29 -3.13 21.05 -8.91
N ARG A 30 -3.40 20.11 -9.82
CA ARG A 30 -2.46 19.02 -10.17
C ARG A 30 -1.12 19.58 -10.69
N GLU A 31 -1.21 20.67 -11.45
CA GLU A 31 -0.07 21.40 -12.03
C GLU A 31 0.61 22.37 -11.06
N ALA A 32 0.07 22.57 -9.85
CA ALA A 32 0.61 23.51 -8.87
C ALA A 32 2.07 23.17 -8.49
N ARG A 33 2.95 24.18 -8.56
CA ARG A 33 4.39 24.05 -8.22
C ARG A 33 4.70 24.39 -6.75
N CYS A 34 3.71 24.88 -6.04
CA CYS A 34 3.72 25.11 -4.60
C CYS A 34 2.53 24.39 -3.97
N SER A 35 2.44 24.45 -2.65
CA SER A 35 1.40 23.82 -1.85
C SER A 35 0.23 24.79 -1.69
N PRO A 36 -0.90 24.61 -2.41
CA PRO A 36 -2.04 25.54 -2.35
C PRO A 36 -2.71 25.51 -0.97
N GLU A 37 -3.37 26.61 -0.60
CA GLU A 37 -4.11 26.66 0.66
C GLU A 37 -5.37 25.77 0.59
N LEU A 38 -5.39 24.68 1.36
CA LEU A 38 -6.60 23.86 1.56
C LEU A 38 -7.55 24.55 2.55
N ILE A 39 -8.78 24.84 2.11
CA ILE A 39 -9.87 25.37 2.94
C ILE A 39 -10.73 24.20 3.43
N VAL A 40 -11.02 24.17 4.73
CA VAL A 40 -12.04 23.28 5.32
C VAL A 40 -13.27 24.13 5.60
N LYS A 41 -14.37 23.87 4.88
CA LYS A 41 -15.63 24.62 5.01
C LYS A 41 -16.13 24.61 6.45
N ASP A 42 -16.85 25.64 6.85
CA ASP A 42 -17.41 25.72 8.20
C ASP A 42 -18.31 24.51 8.50
N ASP A 43 -18.39 24.14 9.78
CA ASP A 43 -19.06 22.93 10.31
C ASP A 43 -18.49 21.57 9.83
N TRP A 44 -17.55 21.54 8.87
CA TRP A 44 -16.84 20.30 8.49
C TRP A 44 -15.60 20.03 9.34
N HIS A 45 -15.42 18.75 9.66
CA HIS A 45 -14.15 18.17 10.11
C HIS A 45 -13.50 17.41 8.96
N PHE A 46 -12.16 17.42 8.91
CA PHE A 46 -11.37 16.67 7.93
C PHE A 46 -10.40 15.74 8.65
N VAL A 47 -10.51 14.44 8.39
CA VAL A 47 -9.58 13.43 8.92
C VAL A 47 -8.69 12.91 7.79
N PHE A 48 -7.39 12.99 8.01
CA PHE A 48 -6.35 12.36 7.20
C PHE A 48 -5.77 11.15 7.95
N GLY A 49 -5.92 9.95 7.39
CA GLY A 49 -5.67 8.67 8.06
C GLY A 49 -4.21 8.22 8.17
N GLY A 50 -3.25 9.01 7.69
CA GLY A 50 -1.83 8.66 7.68
C GLY A 50 -1.31 8.29 6.28
N ASP A 51 -0.03 7.94 6.22
CA ASP A 51 0.73 7.58 5.03
C ASP A 51 0.69 8.67 3.95
N THR A 52 1.36 9.78 4.28
CA THR A 52 1.49 10.95 3.40
C THR A 52 2.46 10.76 2.23
N CYS A 53 3.45 9.87 2.36
CA CYS A 53 4.62 9.76 1.48
C CYS A 53 4.97 8.29 1.21
N ASP A 54 4.99 7.85 -0.06
CA ASP A 54 5.69 6.62 -0.49
C ASP A 54 5.84 6.54 -2.03
N LYS A 55 4.72 6.44 -2.74
CA LYS A 55 4.61 6.00 -4.14
C LYS A 55 4.46 7.13 -5.18
N GLY A 56 4.55 8.41 -4.81
CA GLY A 56 4.27 9.52 -5.75
C GLY A 56 5.06 10.83 -5.58
N PRO A 57 5.23 11.60 -6.68
CA PRO A 57 6.03 12.83 -6.76
C PRO A 57 5.28 14.08 -6.24
N GLY A 58 4.72 13.96 -5.05
CA GLY A 58 3.83 14.94 -4.44
C GLY A 58 3.87 14.96 -2.92
N SER A 59 4.88 14.31 -2.33
CA SER A 59 5.01 14.10 -0.89
C SER A 59 5.18 15.42 -0.11
N LEU A 60 6.03 16.34 -0.60
CA LEU A 60 6.19 17.67 0.01
C LEU A 60 4.91 18.49 -0.11
N ARG A 61 4.28 18.52 -1.30
CA ARG A 61 3.03 19.26 -1.51
C ARG A 61 1.89 18.76 -0.63
N CYS A 62 1.75 17.43 -0.46
CA CYS A 62 0.80 16.84 0.48
C CYS A 62 1.10 17.27 1.92
N LEU A 63 2.33 17.08 2.39
CA LEU A 63 2.75 17.41 3.76
C LEU A 63 2.52 18.89 4.11
N GLU A 64 2.98 19.81 3.26
CA GLU A 64 2.85 21.25 3.49
C GLU A 64 1.38 21.68 3.53
N THR A 65 0.56 21.16 2.60
CA THR A 65 -0.89 21.44 2.55
C THR A 65 -1.60 20.95 3.81
N LEU A 66 -1.33 19.71 4.24
CA LEU A 66 -1.91 19.11 5.45
C LEU A 66 -1.48 19.82 6.74
N VAL A 67 -0.18 20.12 6.88
CA VAL A 67 0.38 20.84 8.04
C VAL A 67 -0.16 22.27 8.11
N SER A 68 -0.29 22.97 6.97
CA SER A 68 -0.92 24.28 6.89
C SER A 68 -2.38 24.24 7.33
N ALA A 69 -3.15 23.27 6.85
CA ALA A 69 -4.56 23.09 7.23
C ALA A 69 -4.71 22.80 8.73
N LYS A 70 -3.90 21.90 9.31
CA LYS A 70 -3.91 21.61 10.76
C LYS A 70 -3.51 22.82 11.61
N LYS A 71 -2.60 23.68 11.14
CA LYS A 71 -2.23 24.92 11.83
C LYS A 71 -3.32 25.99 11.78
N ARG A 72 -4.05 26.11 10.67
CA ARG A 72 -5.17 27.07 10.51
C ARG A 72 -6.47 26.59 11.18
N HIS A 73 -6.69 25.29 11.25
CA HIS A 73 -7.93 24.68 11.74
C HIS A 73 -7.66 23.54 12.75
N PRO A 74 -7.03 23.83 13.91
CA PRO A 74 -6.50 22.81 14.82
C PRO A 74 -7.55 21.84 15.38
N ASP A 75 -8.80 22.31 15.57
CA ASP A 75 -9.91 21.50 16.10
C ASP A 75 -10.73 20.80 15.01
N ARG A 76 -10.57 21.19 13.74
CA ARG A 76 -11.35 20.67 12.60
C ARG A 76 -10.56 19.74 11.68
N VAL A 77 -9.26 19.94 11.56
CA VAL A 77 -8.35 19.03 10.83
C VAL A 77 -7.74 18.05 11.83
N HIS A 78 -7.76 16.77 11.50
CA HIS A 78 -7.18 15.69 12.29
C HIS A 78 -6.22 14.90 11.41
N LEU A 79 -4.97 14.78 11.83
CA LEU A 79 -3.93 14.06 11.10
C LEU A 79 -3.58 12.83 11.93
N LEU A 80 -3.61 11.64 11.32
CA LEU A 80 -3.17 10.41 11.97
C LEU A 80 -1.75 10.03 11.52
N LEU A 81 -1.05 9.28 12.37
CA LEU A 81 0.28 8.76 12.11
C LEU A 81 0.19 7.42 11.37
N GLY A 82 0.61 7.39 10.10
CA GLY A 82 0.82 6.14 9.37
C GLY A 82 2.21 5.53 9.59
N ASN A 83 2.41 4.27 9.21
CA ASN A 83 3.74 3.63 9.34
C ASN A 83 4.78 4.28 8.43
N ARG A 84 4.39 4.76 7.24
CA ARG A 84 5.29 5.48 6.33
C ARG A 84 5.70 6.81 6.94
N ASP A 85 4.77 7.49 7.61
CA ASP A 85 5.04 8.76 8.29
C ASP A 85 6.03 8.56 9.46
N ILE A 86 5.74 7.62 10.36
CA ILE A 86 6.57 7.31 11.54
C ILE A 86 7.99 6.90 11.11
N ASN A 87 8.13 6.09 10.07
CA ASN A 87 9.43 5.65 9.57
C ASN A 87 10.36 6.81 9.16
N LYS A 88 9.82 8.00 8.82
CA LYS A 88 10.64 9.17 8.47
C LYS A 88 11.40 9.74 9.69
N MET A 89 11.02 9.41 10.93
CA MET A 89 11.82 9.74 12.13
C MET A 89 13.22 9.13 12.09
N ARG A 90 13.39 7.99 11.41
CA ARG A 90 14.68 7.29 11.24
C ARG A 90 15.71 8.12 10.46
N TYR A 91 15.26 9.08 9.64
CA TYR A 91 16.11 9.93 8.81
C TYR A 91 17.19 10.70 9.60
N THR A 92 16.90 11.08 10.85
CA THR A 92 17.87 11.81 11.66
C THR A 92 18.92 10.93 12.35
N SER A 93 18.67 9.63 12.51
CA SER A 93 19.58 8.70 13.18
C SER A 93 20.39 7.85 12.22
N GLU A 94 19.81 7.43 11.10
CA GLU A 94 20.39 6.35 10.26
C GLU A 94 21.13 6.85 9.01
N PHE A 95 21.09 8.17 8.74
CA PHE A 95 21.62 8.77 7.51
C PHE A 95 22.61 9.90 7.79
N THR A 96 23.13 9.99 9.02
CA THR A 96 24.15 11.00 9.35
C THR A 96 25.45 10.72 8.58
N ASP A 97 26.27 11.75 8.36
CA ASP A 97 27.58 11.56 7.72
C ASP A 97 28.48 10.58 8.50
N GLU A 98 28.22 10.39 9.79
CA GLU A 98 28.95 9.44 10.62
C GLU A 98 28.47 8.00 10.40
N GLU A 99 27.17 7.74 10.37
CA GLU A 99 26.65 6.40 10.04
C GLU A 99 27.13 5.95 8.67
N VAL A 100 27.09 6.85 7.67
CA VAL A 100 27.58 6.59 6.30
C VAL A 100 29.06 6.19 6.30
N ARG A 101 29.90 6.83 7.13
CA ARG A 101 31.33 6.49 7.29
C ARG A 101 31.56 5.18 8.05
N GLN A 102 30.65 4.81 8.95
CA GLN A 102 30.78 3.63 9.81
C GLN A 102 30.25 2.34 9.16
N VAL A 103 29.59 2.40 8.00
CA VAL A 103 29.12 1.19 7.31
C VAL A 103 30.29 0.24 6.99
N SER A 104 30.19 -0.98 7.51
CA SER A 104 31.17 -2.06 7.43
C SER A 104 30.46 -3.41 7.19
N PRO A 105 31.20 -4.51 6.90
CA PRO A 105 30.61 -5.85 6.78
C PRO A 105 29.75 -6.30 7.97
N GLU A 106 30.04 -5.77 9.17
CA GLU A 106 29.35 -6.06 10.43
C GLU A 106 28.10 -5.20 10.66
N THR A 107 27.82 -4.18 9.83
CA THR A 107 26.64 -3.33 9.99
C THR A 107 25.34 -4.13 9.80
N PRO A 108 24.46 -4.22 10.81
CA PRO A 108 23.28 -5.06 10.75
C PRO A 108 22.21 -4.48 9.82
N GLY A 109 21.45 -5.36 9.15
CA GLY A 109 20.17 -4.98 8.57
C GLY A 109 19.10 -4.79 9.64
N ALA A 110 17.98 -4.15 9.29
CA ALA A 110 16.86 -3.91 10.20
C ALA A 110 16.29 -5.20 10.83
N TYR A 111 15.99 -5.16 12.13
CA TYR A 111 15.51 -6.34 12.88
C TYR A 111 14.10 -6.78 12.48
N TRP A 112 13.24 -5.85 12.03
CA TRP A 112 11.87 -6.13 11.60
C TRP A 112 11.76 -6.72 10.19
N VAL A 113 12.86 -6.76 9.42
CA VAL A 113 12.91 -7.49 8.15
C VAL A 113 13.21 -8.97 8.45
N PRO A 114 12.43 -9.95 7.92
CA PRO A 114 12.71 -11.37 8.08
C PRO A 114 14.13 -11.76 7.68
N GLU A 115 14.76 -12.67 8.41
CA GLU A 115 16.18 -13.00 8.24
C GLU A 115 16.55 -13.50 6.82
N ASP A 116 15.64 -14.27 6.20
CA ASP A 116 15.75 -14.76 4.82
C ASP A 116 15.63 -13.65 3.76
N LYS A 117 14.98 -12.54 4.09
CA LYS A 117 14.81 -11.36 3.21
C LYS A 117 15.74 -10.19 3.58
N ARG A 118 16.55 -10.31 4.63
CA ARG A 118 17.34 -9.21 5.20
C ARG A 118 18.63 -8.97 4.43
N VAL A 119 18.65 -7.88 3.66
CA VAL A 119 19.87 -7.32 3.06
C VAL A 119 20.51 -6.35 4.06
N SER A 120 21.84 -6.30 4.16
CA SER A 120 22.56 -5.32 4.99
C SER A 120 23.01 -4.11 4.14
N PRO A 121 23.28 -2.94 4.75
CA PRO A 121 23.78 -1.79 3.99
C PRO A 121 25.06 -2.13 3.21
N TRP A 122 25.97 -2.90 3.83
CA TRP A 122 27.22 -3.32 3.19
C TRP A 122 27.00 -4.27 2.02
N SER A 123 26.13 -5.28 2.12
CA SER A 123 25.90 -6.20 0.99
C SER A 123 25.22 -5.52 -0.19
N TYR A 124 24.38 -4.50 0.07
CA TYR A 124 23.85 -3.63 -0.97
C TYR A 124 24.93 -2.76 -1.63
N PHE A 125 25.82 -2.11 -0.87
CA PHE A 125 26.92 -1.34 -1.47
C PHE A 125 27.90 -2.22 -2.24
N ALA A 126 28.13 -3.46 -1.78
CA ALA A 126 28.95 -4.42 -2.50
C ALA A 126 28.31 -4.86 -3.82
N SER A 127 26.98 -5.01 -3.90
CA SER A 127 26.31 -5.32 -5.18
C SER A 127 26.33 -4.15 -6.16
N LEU A 128 26.20 -2.90 -5.69
CA LEU A 128 26.40 -1.70 -6.52
C LEU A 128 27.84 -1.63 -7.06
N ALA A 129 28.85 -1.85 -6.20
CA ALA A 129 30.25 -1.86 -6.58
C ALA A 129 30.56 -2.99 -7.59
N ALA A 130 30.02 -4.19 -7.37
CA ALA A 130 30.17 -5.33 -8.28
C ALA A 130 29.64 -5.00 -9.69
N GLN A 131 28.44 -4.41 -9.77
CA GLN A 131 27.82 -4.00 -11.03
C GLN A 131 28.63 -2.91 -11.75
N ALA A 132 29.15 -1.93 -11.02
CA ALA A 132 29.87 -0.79 -11.59
C ALA A 132 31.33 -1.13 -12.00
N GLU A 133 32.03 -1.96 -11.22
CA GLU A 133 33.40 -2.40 -11.51
C GLU A 133 33.43 -3.62 -12.46
N GLY A 134 32.29 -4.28 -12.70
CA GLY A 134 32.19 -5.48 -13.54
C GLY A 134 32.86 -6.71 -12.94
N LYS A 135 32.70 -6.91 -11.62
CA LYS A 135 33.35 -7.98 -10.84
C LYS A 135 32.34 -8.73 -9.98
N ASP A 136 32.63 -9.98 -9.67
CA ASP A 136 31.91 -10.72 -8.62
C ASP A 136 32.16 -10.07 -7.25
N VAL A 137 31.17 -10.13 -6.35
CA VAL A 137 31.19 -9.46 -5.03
C VAL A 137 32.39 -9.92 -4.18
N GLU A 138 32.73 -11.20 -4.26
CA GLU A 138 33.83 -11.85 -3.54
C GLU A 138 35.22 -11.38 -4.00
N LEU A 139 35.30 -10.70 -5.16
CA LEU A 139 36.54 -10.17 -5.74
C LEU A 139 36.76 -8.68 -5.45
N LEU A 140 35.78 -8.01 -4.80
CA LEU A 140 35.88 -6.61 -4.43
C LEU A 140 36.78 -6.41 -3.20
N THR A 141 37.59 -5.37 -3.25
CA THR A 141 38.29 -4.86 -2.07
C THR A 141 37.37 -3.99 -1.21
N HIS A 142 37.69 -3.89 0.08
CA HIS A 142 36.98 -3.02 1.03
C HIS A 142 36.95 -1.55 0.56
N GLU A 143 38.03 -1.07 -0.06
CA GLU A 143 38.12 0.29 -0.60
C GLU A 143 37.18 0.50 -1.80
N GLU A 144 37.01 -0.51 -2.66
CA GLU A 144 36.07 -0.44 -3.79
C GLU A 144 34.63 -0.34 -3.30
N VAL A 145 34.22 -1.15 -2.31
CA VAL A 145 32.87 -1.05 -1.71
C VAL A 145 32.67 0.32 -1.02
N GLN A 146 33.67 0.80 -0.27
CA GLN A 146 33.57 2.07 0.45
C GLN A 146 33.32 3.30 -0.45
N ARG A 147 33.70 3.26 -1.73
CA ARG A 147 33.38 4.34 -2.69
C ARG A 147 31.88 4.48 -2.97
N TYR A 148 31.11 3.41 -2.75
CA TYR A 148 29.65 3.39 -2.94
C TYR A 148 28.87 3.58 -1.63
N CYS A 149 29.55 3.61 -0.46
CA CYS A 149 29.01 4.02 0.83
C CYS A 149 28.75 5.54 0.85
N THR A 150 27.73 5.99 0.13
CA THR A 150 27.32 7.40 0.03
C THR A 150 25.95 7.62 0.66
N LYS A 151 25.67 8.83 1.16
CA LYS A 151 24.36 9.16 1.76
C LYS A 151 23.18 8.92 0.78
N PRO A 152 23.26 9.26 -0.52
CA PRO A 152 22.22 8.90 -1.50
C PRO A 152 22.00 7.39 -1.64
N ASN A 153 23.06 6.58 -1.65
CA ASN A 153 22.93 5.12 -1.75
C ASN A 153 22.36 4.53 -0.46
N LEU A 154 22.79 5.02 0.72
CA LEU A 154 22.20 4.62 2.00
C LEU A 154 20.71 4.98 2.08
N MET A 155 20.33 6.14 1.51
CA MET A 155 18.93 6.56 1.40
C MET A 155 18.10 5.59 0.54
N ARG A 156 18.60 5.24 -0.66
CA ARG A 156 17.95 4.24 -1.52
C ARG A 156 17.88 2.86 -0.87
N TYR A 157 18.91 2.44 -0.13
CA TYR A 157 18.91 1.19 0.64
C TYR A 157 17.75 1.13 1.63
N HIS A 158 17.65 2.09 2.56
CA HIS A 158 16.62 2.03 3.59
C HIS A 158 15.21 2.16 3.00
N LEU A 159 15.02 3.10 2.07
CA LEU A 159 13.75 3.24 1.35
C LEU A 159 13.27 1.90 0.76
N LYS A 160 14.15 1.18 0.06
CA LYS A 160 13.83 -0.10 -0.59
C LYS A 160 13.70 -1.28 0.38
N TYR A 161 14.71 -1.51 1.22
CA TYR A 161 14.90 -2.79 1.91
C TYR A 161 14.27 -2.88 3.30
N ASP A 162 14.06 -1.76 4.00
CA ASP A 162 13.53 -1.80 5.37
C ASP A 162 12.42 -0.77 5.69
N MET A 163 12.18 0.22 4.83
CA MET A 163 11.00 1.09 4.89
C MET A 163 9.87 0.60 3.98
N GLY A 164 10.17 -0.12 2.90
CA GLY A 164 9.20 -0.60 1.90
C GLY A 164 8.79 0.45 0.84
N SER A 165 9.41 1.62 0.89
CA SER A 165 9.16 2.78 0.02
C SER A 165 10.10 2.82 -1.18
N ASP A 166 10.26 1.69 -1.88
CA ASP A 166 11.08 1.63 -3.11
C ASP A 166 10.56 2.63 -4.16
N GLY A 167 11.48 3.35 -4.81
CA GLY A 167 11.19 4.44 -5.75
C GLY A 167 11.06 5.85 -5.14
N GLU A 168 10.79 6.02 -3.83
CA GLU A 168 10.51 7.35 -3.22
C GLU A 168 11.63 8.38 -3.43
N PHE A 169 12.89 7.94 -3.53
CA PHE A 169 14.03 8.81 -3.84
C PHE A 169 13.87 9.52 -5.19
N GLU A 170 13.47 8.78 -6.22
CA GLU A 170 13.31 9.32 -7.57
C GLU A 170 11.97 10.06 -7.72
N PHE A 171 10.92 9.68 -6.99
CA PHE A 171 9.70 10.49 -6.89
C PHE A 171 9.96 11.84 -6.21
N ARG A 172 10.81 11.90 -5.17
CA ARG A 172 11.26 13.18 -4.60
C ARG A 172 12.05 14.01 -5.62
N ARG A 173 12.91 13.38 -6.43
CA ARG A 173 13.62 14.10 -7.51
C ARG A 173 12.66 14.73 -8.51
N GLN A 174 11.63 13.97 -8.94
CA GLN A 174 10.58 14.46 -9.83
C GLN A 174 9.81 15.63 -9.20
N GLU A 175 9.44 15.53 -7.92
CA GLU A 175 8.76 16.61 -7.20
C GLU A 175 9.62 17.89 -7.12
N LEU A 176 10.90 17.76 -6.74
CA LEU A 176 11.84 18.90 -6.69
C LEU A 176 12.05 19.53 -8.08
N ALA A 177 12.10 18.73 -9.14
CA ALA A 177 12.22 19.20 -10.52
C ALA A 177 10.97 20.01 -10.92
N HIS A 178 9.77 19.48 -10.64
CA HIS A 178 8.49 20.17 -10.89
C HIS A 178 8.39 21.50 -10.14
N MET A 179 8.62 21.48 -8.82
CA MET A 179 8.57 22.68 -7.96
C MET A 179 9.58 23.75 -8.39
N SER A 180 10.78 23.35 -8.83
CA SER A 180 11.83 24.26 -9.29
C SER A 180 11.82 24.59 -10.79
N THR A 181 10.86 24.05 -11.56
CA THR A 181 10.78 24.22 -13.03
C THR A 181 12.06 23.78 -13.76
N ARG A 182 12.68 22.68 -13.30
CA ARG A 182 13.88 22.07 -13.90
C ARG A 182 13.56 20.74 -14.56
N ASN A 183 14.47 20.24 -15.39
CA ASN A 183 14.43 18.85 -15.82
C ASN A 183 14.81 17.93 -14.65
N VAL A 184 14.22 16.74 -14.58
CA VAL A 184 14.53 15.72 -13.56
C VAL A 184 16.03 15.39 -13.51
N ALA A 185 16.72 15.38 -14.67
CA ALA A 185 18.15 15.13 -14.76
C ALA A 185 19.04 16.29 -14.26
N GLU A 186 18.47 17.47 -13.96
CA GLU A 186 19.18 18.64 -13.42
C GLU A 186 19.11 18.73 -11.89
N VAL A 187 18.37 17.83 -11.23
CA VAL A 187 18.27 17.74 -9.77
C VAL A 187 19.24 16.67 -9.28
N SER A 188 20.27 17.07 -8.51
CA SER A 188 21.30 16.15 -8.05
C SER A 188 20.82 15.21 -6.93
N ASP A 189 21.56 14.13 -6.70
CA ASP A 189 21.30 13.21 -5.59
C ASP A 189 21.42 13.91 -4.23
N GLU A 190 22.37 14.85 -4.11
CA GLU A 190 22.55 15.68 -2.92
C GLU A 190 21.36 16.61 -2.70
N GLU A 191 20.72 17.15 -3.75
CA GLU A 191 19.50 17.95 -3.59
C GLU A 191 18.32 17.14 -3.06
N VAL A 192 18.17 15.89 -3.51
CA VAL A 192 17.14 14.97 -3.00
C VAL A 192 17.39 14.66 -1.52
N VAL A 193 18.63 14.31 -1.17
CA VAL A 193 19.03 14.02 0.22
C VAL A 193 18.83 15.25 1.12
N ASN A 194 19.29 16.42 0.69
CA ASN A 194 19.11 17.68 1.43
C ASN A 194 17.62 18.00 1.66
N SER A 195 16.74 17.68 0.71
CA SER A 195 15.28 17.84 0.88
C SER A 195 14.72 16.92 1.98
N TYR A 196 15.20 15.68 2.09
CA TYR A 196 14.81 14.77 3.17
C TYR A 196 15.36 15.21 4.52
N GLU A 197 16.64 15.59 4.61
CA GLU A 197 17.23 16.10 5.85
C GLU A 197 16.52 17.39 6.31
N ALA A 198 16.19 18.30 5.39
CA ALA A 198 15.45 19.52 5.68
C ALA A 198 14.00 19.28 6.13
N SER A 199 13.33 18.21 5.67
CA SER A 199 11.94 17.95 6.07
C SER A 199 11.82 17.42 7.51
N VAL A 200 12.85 16.75 8.03
CA VAL A 200 12.91 16.26 9.42
C VAL A 200 13.70 17.16 10.38
N ALA A 201 14.45 18.13 9.86
CA ALA A 201 15.13 19.17 10.64
C ALA A 201 14.16 20.05 11.44
N GLU A 202 14.70 20.90 12.32
CA GLU A 202 13.88 21.88 13.06
C GLU A 202 13.19 22.86 12.09
N GLY A 203 11.87 23.01 12.24
CA GLY A 203 11.03 23.76 11.29
C GLY A 203 10.66 22.99 10.01
N GLY A 204 11.23 21.80 9.79
CA GLY A 204 10.93 20.93 8.65
C GLY A 204 9.49 20.42 8.64
N VAL A 205 8.90 20.28 7.45
CA VAL A 205 7.48 19.96 7.29
C VAL A 205 7.11 18.56 7.81
N MET A 206 7.99 17.56 7.64
CA MET A 206 7.74 16.20 8.14
C MET A 206 7.82 16.15 9.67
N ARG A 207 8.78 16.87 10.27
CA ARG A 207 8.86 17.04 11.73
C ARG A 207 7.62 17.74 12.29
N GLU A 208 7.08 18.73 11.58
CA GLU A 208 5.85 19.42 11.97
C GLU A 208 4.60 18.54 11.80
N TYR A 209 4.53 17.71 10.76
CA TYR A 209 3.48 16.70 10.61
C TYR A 209 3.48 15.73 11.80
N LEU A 210 4.62 15.08 12.07
CA LEU A 210 4.79 14.15 13.20
C LEU A 210 4.43 14.77 14.57
N ARG A 211 4.67 16.08 14.75
CA ARG A 211 4.34 16.82 15.98
C ARG A 211 2.85 17.17 16.11
N LEU A 212 2.14 17.26 14.99
CA LEU A 212 0.73 17.67 14.91
C LEU A 212 -0.26 16.51 14.75
N SER A 213 0.24 15.34 14.36
CA SER A 213 -0.55 14.12 14.19
C SER A 213 -0.76 13.34 15.50
N GLU A 214 -1.78 12.49 15.47
CA GLU A 214 -2.25 11.65 16.56
C GLU A 214 -2.19 10.16 16.15
N VAL A 215 -2.30 9.21 17.08
CA VAL A 215 -2.35 7.77 16.75
C VAL A 215 -3.80 7.31 16.54
N ALA A 216 -4.73 7.87 17.33
CA ALA A 216 -6.15 7.60 17.23
C ALA A 216 -6.95 8.90 17.43
N CYS A 217 -8.15 8.98 16.86
CA CYS A 217 -9.07 10.10 17.08
C CYS A 217 -10.51 9.58 17.22
N ILE A 218 -11.31 10.20 18.10
CA ILE A 218 -12.75 9.93 18.21
C ILE A 218 -13.52 11.21 17.92
N LEU A 219 -14.38 11.18 16.90
CA LEU A 219 -15.31 12.28 16.57
C LEU A 219 -16.73 11.74 16.64
N GLY A 220 -17.52 12.25 17.58
CA GLY A 220 -18.87 11.75 17.86
C GLY A 220 -18.85 10.27 18.24
N SER A 221 -19.48 9.44 17.41
CA SER A 221 -19.62 7.98 17.53
C SER A 221 -18.64 7.19 16.66
N THR A 222 -17.63 7.86 16.07
CA THR A 222 -16.65 7.24 15.14
C THR A 222 -15.24 7.25 15.73
N LEU A 223 -14.58 6.08 15.72
CA LEU A 223 -13.15 5.91 15.98
C LEU A 223 -12.38 5.91 14.65
N PHE A 224 -11.29 6.66 14.59
CA PHE A 224 -10.34 6.69 13.47
C PHE A 224 -8.97 6.23 13.95
N VAL A 225 -8.36 5.30 13.22
CA VAL A 225 -6.98 4.82 13.37
C VAL A 225 -6.37 4.62 11.98
N HIS A 226 -5.05 4.45 11.88
CA HIS A 226 -4.40 4.22 10.59
C HIS A 226 -4.51 2.75 10.13
N GLY A 227 -4.07 1.81 10.95
CA GLY A 227 -4.26 0.37 10.72
C GLY A 227 -5.58 -0.13 11.27
N GLN A 228 -5.66 -1.41 11.63
CA GLN A 228 -6.83 -1.98 12.31
C GLN A 228 -6.82 -1.71 13.82
N ILE A 229 -7.86 -2.17 14.53
CA ILE A 229 -7.94 -2.14 16.01
C ILE A 229 -7.74 -3.51 16.67
N ILE A 230 -7.50 -4.55 15.85
CA ILE A 230 -7.28 -5.94 16.23
C ILE A 230 -6.37 -6.56 15.16
N GLY A 231 -5.53 -7.52 15.54
CA GLY A 231 -4.67 -8.26 14.62
C GLY A 231 -4.47 -9.71 15.04
N ASN A 232 -4.07 -10.56 14.09
CA ASN A 232 -3.77 -12.00 14.26
C ASN A 232 -2.26 -12.34 14.11
N GLN A 233 -1.41 -11.33 13.93
CA GLN A 233 0.02 -11.48 13.64
C GLN A 233 0.93 -11.38 14.89
N PHE A 234 0.35 -11.41 16.09
CA PHE A 234 1.09 -11.20 17.34
C PHE A 234 1.43 -12.53 18.03
N SER A 235 2.53 -13.19 17.64
CA SER A 235 2.92 -14.49 18.22
C SER A 235 3.10 -14.47 19.73
N ASP A 236 3.53 -13.33 20.27
CA ASP A 236 4.02 -13.19 21.64
C ASP A 236 3.00 -12.53 22.59
N CYS A 237 1.81 -12.14 22.10
CA CYS A 237 0.75 -11.59 22.93
C CYS A 237 -0.67 -11.88 22.40
N GLY A 238 -1.68 -11.71 23.24
CA GLY A 238 -3.08 -12.06 22.92
C GLY A 238 -3.41 -13.54 23.16
N ARG A 239 -4.52 -14.00 22.59
CA ARG A 239 -4.97 -15.41 22.62
C ARG A 239 -4.86 -15.98 21.21
N ASP A 240 -4.11 -17.07 21.06
CA ASP A 240 -3.94 -17.78 19.77
C ASP A 240 -3.44 -16.85 18.64
N GLY A 241 -2.53 -15.93 18.95
CA GLY A 241 -1.99 -14.92 18.04
C GLY A 241 -2.88 -13.68 17.82
N VAL A 242 -4.12 -13.72 18.32
CA VAL A 242 -5.11 -12.64 18.20
C VAL A 242 -5.04 -11.70 19.40
N ALA A 243 -4.79 -10.41 19.13
CA ALA A 243 -4.76 -9.36 20.15
C ALA A 243 -5.52 -8.10 19.71
N TRP A 244 -6.23 -7.48 20.65
CA TRP A 244 -6.83 -6.17 20.46
C TRP A 244 -5.74 -5.11 20.60
N ALA A 245 -5.65 -4.20 19.63
CA ALA A 245 -4.77 -3.03 19.66
C ALA A 245 -5.47 -1.82 20.30
N VAL A 246 -6.80 -1.77 20.23
CA VAL A 246 -7.60 -0.89 21.08
C VAL A 246 -7.43 -1.28 22.56
N GLY A 247 -7.28 -0.30 23.45
CA GLY A 247 -7.00 -0.50 24.88
C GLY A 247 -5.51 -0.68 25.22
N CYS A 248 -4.65 -0.97 24.24
CA CYS A 248 -3.20 -1.11 24.41
C CYS A 248 -2.48 0.25 24.45
N VAL A 249 -1.79 0.58 25.55
CA VAL A 249 -0.89 1.75 25.64
C VAL A 249 0.55 1.27 25.82
N PRO A 250 1.49 1.52 24.88
CA PRO A 250 2.85 1.03 25.00
C PRO A 250 3.67 1.74 26.09
N SER A 251 4.70 1.07 26.59
CA SER A 251 5.80 1.68 27.33
C SER A 251 6.60 2.64 26.45
N ASP A 252 7.40 3.52 27.05
CA ASP A 252 8.13 4.57 26.31
C ASP A 252 9.13 4.02 25.29
N ASP A 253 9.66 2.82 25.54
CA ASP A 253 10.54 2.05 24.63
C ASP A 253 9.77 1.15 23.63
N GLY A 254 8.45 1.00 23.77
CA GLY A 254 7.61 0.12 22.94
C GLY A 254 7.80 -1.38 23.20
N ALA A 255 8.50 -1.76 24.28
CA ALA A 255 8.81 -3.16 24.58
C ALA A 255 7.65 -3.90 25.27
N THR A 256 6.80 -3.19 26.01
CA THR A 256 5.64 -3.71 26.74
C THR A 256 4.46 -2.76 26.62
N SER A 257 3.29 -3.14 27.15
CA SER A 257 2.10 -2.29 27.16
C SER A 257 1.27 -2.48 28.42
N GLU A 258 0.56 -1.42 28.79
CA GLU A 258 -0.50 -1.45 29.81
C GLU A 258 -1.88 -1.46 29.13
N TRP A 259 -2.89 -1.96 29.84
CA TRP A 259 -4.27 -2.04 29.34
C TRP A 259 -5.14 -0.97 29.96
N VAL A 260 -5.81 -0.18 29.12
CA VAL A 260 -6.77 0.86 29.50
C VAL A 260 -8.15 0.44 29.03
N SER A 261 -9.09 0.26 29.97
CA SER A 261 -10.42 -0.28 29.68
C SER A 261 -11.42 0.74 29.15
N ASP A 262 -11.26 2.04 29.48
CA ASP A 262 -12.09 3.11 28.92
C ASP A 262 -11.49 3.58 27.60
N LEU A 263 -12.30 3.56 26.53
CA LEU A 263 -11.84 3.84 25.19
C LEU A 263 -11.36 5.29 24.99
N LYS A 264 -11.97 6.26 25.67
CA LYS A 264 -11.62 7.69 25.51
C LYS A 264 -10.35 8.01 26.27
N GLU A 265 -10.18 7.41 27.44
CA GLU A 265 -8.93 7.44 28.20
C GLU A 265 -7.80 6.75 27.42
N TRP A 266 -8.06 5.62 26.76
CA TRP A 266 -7.08 4.96 25.88
C TRP A 266 -6.61 5.90 24.75
N VAL A 267 -7.53 6.56 24.02
CA VAL A 267 -7.17 7.54 22.97
C VAL A 267 -6.33 8.70 23.56
N ALA A 268 -6.71 9.22 24.72
CA ALA A 268 -5.94 10.28 25.39
C ALA A 268 -4.53 9.82 25.79
N GLN A 269 -4.38 8.59 26.29
CA GLN A 269 -3.10 8.04 26.72
C GLN A 269 -2.19 7.66 25.54
N ILE A 270 -2.70 7.01 24.50
CA ILE A 270 -1.90 6.63 23.32
C ILE A 270 -1.40 7.87 22.56
N ASN A 271 -2.23 8.90 22.39
CA ASN A 271 -1.81 10.18 21.81
C ASN A 271 -0.81 10.93 22.72
N THR A 272 -0.87 10.72 24.04
CA THR A 272 0.11 11.28 24.98
C THR A 272 1.44 10.54 24.92
N TRP A 273 1.43 9.21 24.83
CA TRP A 273 2.62 8.39 24.62
C TRP A 273 3.32 8.71 23.29
N ALA A 274 2.57 8.85 22.20
CA ALA A 274 3.12 9.20 20.89
C ALA A 274 3.80 10.58 20.91
N ARG A 275 3.13 11.60 21.48
CA ARG A 275 3.72 12.94 21.66
C ARG A 275 4.97 12.93 22.54
N ARG A 276 5.03 12.10 23.59
CA ARG A 276 6.25 11.91 24.41
C ARG A 276 7.38 11.28 23.59
N ASN A 277 7.08 10.29 22.74
CA ASN A 277 8.06 9.69 21.83
C ASN A 277 8.58 10.68 20.78
N VAL A 278 7.71 11.47 20.14
CA VAL A 278 8.12 12.53 19.20
C VAL A 278 8.97 13.59 19.91
N ALA A 279 8.63 14.00 21.12
CA ALA A 279 9.45 14.92 21.91
C ALA A 279 10.81 14.31 22.30
N ALA A 280 10.86 13.02 22.65
CA ALA A 280 12.11 12.31 22.93
C ALA A 280 13.01 12.22 21.69
N TRP A 281 12.45 11.93 20.51
CA TRP A 281 13.16 11.99 19.22
C TRP A 281 13.70 13.39 18.94
N GLN A 282 12.90 14.44 19.13
CA GLN A 282 13.37 15.81 18.94
C GLN A 282 14.50 16.22 19.90
N ALA A 283 14.55 15.64 21.10
CA ALA A 283 15.61 15.86 22.08
C ALA A 283 16.87 14.98 21.85
N GLN A 284 16.70 13.79 21.28
CA GLN A 284 17.77 12.85 20.93
C GLN A 284 17.50 12.25 19.54
N PRO A 285 17.75 13.02 18.45
CA PRO A 285 17.36 12.62 17.10
C PRO A 285 18.33 11.62 16.47
N THR A 286 19.56 11.51 16.99
CA THR A 286 20.56 10.53 16.58
C THR A 286 20.60 9.34 17.54
N TRP A 287 21.21 8.24 17.12
CA TRP A 287 21.70 7.19 18.01
C TRP A 287 22.55 7.79 19.15
N ARG A 288 22.49 7.19 20.34
CA ARG A 288 23.54 7.33 21.37
C ARG A 288 24.65 6.29 21.17
N ARG A 289 24.26 5.13 20.64
CA ARG A 289 25.10 4.02 20.19
C ARG A 289 24.41 3.38 18.98
N SER A 290 25.09 3.30 17.84
CA SER A 290 24.53 2.69 16.64
C SER A 290 24.32 1.18 16.83
N PRO A 291 23.33 0.55 16.15
CA PRO A 291 23.02 -0.85 16.37
C PRO A 291 24.16 -1.80 15.97
N ALA A 292 24.51 -2.72 16.86
CA ALA A 292 25.55 -3.74 16.61
C ALA A 292 24.98 -5.10 16.16
N ALA A 293 23.66 -5.31 16.28
CA ALA A 293 22.96 -6.50 15.83
C ALA A 293 21.55 -6.16 15.32
N SER A 294 20.95 -7.09 14.56
CA SER A 294 19.55 -7.03 14.13
C SER A 294 18.60 -7.45 15.26
N THR A 295 18.64 -6.75 16.39
CA THR A 295 17.79 -6.97 17.57
C THR A 295 16.94 -5.73 17.88
N PHE A 296 15.80 -5.90 18.53
CA PHE A 296 15.00 -4.77 19.02
C PHE A 296 15.82 -3.89 19.98
N GLU A 297 16.51 -4.52 20.93
CA GLU A 297 17.28 -3.87 22.00
C GLU A 297 18.37 -2.92 21.48
N ASP A 298 19.13 -3.32 20.46
CA ASP A 298 20.18 -2.46 19.88
C ASP A 298 19.60 -1.31 19.02
N TRP A 299 18.38 -1.47 18.48
CA TRP A 299 17.69 -0.45 17.70
C TRP A 299 16.85 0.53 18.54
N CYS A 300 16.87 0.37 19.86
CA CYS A 300 16.16 1.24 20.81
C CYS A 300 16.98 2.42 21.37
N ASP A 301 18.30 2.49 21.17
CA ASP A 301 19.15 3.53 21.81
C ASP A 301 19.17 4.88 21.08
N ARG A 302 17.96 5.45 20.91
CA ARG A 302 17.68 6.78 20.34
C ARG A 302 16.44 7.39 21.00
N GLY A 303 16.11 8.64 20.66
CA GLY A 303 14.82 9.21 21.01
C GLY A 303 13.70 8.69 20.10
N GLY A 304 12.49 8.51 20.65
CA GLY A 304 11.31 8.07 19.88
C GLY A 304 11.31 6.61 19.42
N ALA A 305 12.22 5.79 19.96
CA ALA A 305 12.37 4.39 19.59
C ALA A 305 11.06 3.58 19.71
N GLY A 306 10.28 3.81 20.78
CA GLY A 306 9.02 3.10 20.98
C GLY A 306 7.98 3.40 19.90
N LEU A 307 7.87 4.65 19.46
CA LEU A 307 6.97 5.01 18.36
C LEU A 307 7.46 4.45 17.01
N ILE A 308 8.78 4.48 16.75
CA ILE A 308 9.35 3.87 15.54
C ILE A 308 9.05 2.37 15.52
N ALA A 309 9.32 1.64 16.61
CA ALA A 309 9.02 0.21 16.71
C ALA A 309 7.53 -0.10 16.52
N TYR A 310 6.64 0.73 17.06
CA TYR A 310 5.17 0.61 16.92
C TYR A 310 4.67 0.75 15.47
N GLY A 311 5.43 1.45 14.62
CA GLY A 311 5.19 1.59 13.18
C GLY A 311 5.91 0.53 12.31
N THR A 312 6.41 -0.57 12.90
CA THR A 312 7.10 -1.66 12.17
C THR A 312 6.38 -3.00 12.34
N PRO A 313 6.59 -3.98 11.42
CA PRO A 313 6.03 -5.33 11.53
C PRO A 313 6.41 -6.05 12.82
N ALA A 314 7.64 -5.84 13.32
CA ALA A 314 8.14 -6.46 14.54
C ALA A 314 7.91 -5.59 15.79
N THR A 315 6.79 -4.85 15.81
CA THR A 315 6.27 -4.28 17.06
C THR A 315 6.01 -5.41 18.07
N ARG A 316 6.47 -5.22 19.31
CA ARG A 316 6.28 -6.20 20.40
C ARG A 316 4.90 -6.11 21.06
N VAL A 317 4.12 -5.10 20.69
CA VAL A 317 2.81 -4.78 21.29
C VAL A 317 1.76 -4.59 20.21
N PRO A 318 0.46 -4.83 20.52
CA PRO A 318 -0.63 -4.58 19.60
C PRO A 318 -0.66 -3.13 19.08
N SER A 319 -0.52 -2.95 17.77
CA SER A 319 -0.37 -1.65 17.11
C SER A 319 -1.56 -1.27 16.24
N VAL A 320 -2.20 -0.12 16.51
CA VAL A 320 -3.26 0.45 15.65
C VAL A 320 -2.72 1.19 14.42
N VAL A 321 -1.41 1.11 14.17
CA VAL A 321 -0.78 1.61 12.96
C VAL A 321 -0.53 0.44 12.01
N TYR A 322 0.11 -0.64 12.46
CA TYR A 322 0.57 -1.72 11.56
C TYR A 322 -0.31 -2.98 11.57
N CYS A 323 -1.37 -3.08 12.38
CA CYS A 323 -2.16 -4.31 12.43
C CYS A 323 -3.20 -4.45 11.31
N ARG A 324 -3.45 -5.71 10.95
CA ARG A 324 -4.35 -6.14 9.86
C ARG A 324 -5.34 -7.17 10.39
N TRP A 325 -6.57 -7.16 9.88
CA TRP A 325 -7.63 -8.08 10.26
C TRP A 325 -8.46 -8.48 9.04
N LEU A 326 -7.97 -9.50 8.34
CA LEU A 326 -8.59 -10.07 7.15
C LEU A 326 -8.56 -11.61 7.28
N GLU A 327 -9.24 -12.30 6.37
CA GLU A 327 -9.02 -13.72 6.13
C GLU A 327 -7.63 -13.95 5.50
N ASP A 328 -7.14 -15.20 5.47
CA ASP A 328 -5.78 -15.52 4.98
C ASP A 328 -5.60 -15.22 3.47
N ASN A 329 -6.71 -15.23 2.71
CA ASN A 329 -6.81 -14.80 1.31
C ASN A 329 -6.96 -13.26 1.15
N CYS A 330 -6.91 -12.49 2.24
CA CYS A 330 -7.17 -11.05 2.34
C CYS A 330 -8.64 -10.60 2.09
N MET A 331 -9.61 -11.51 2.15
CA MET A 331 -11.04 -11.16 2.16
C MET A 331 -11.45 -10.43 3.46
N PRO A 332 -12.48 -9.55 3.41
CA PRO A 332 -12.92 -8.78 4.58
C PRO A 332 -13.42 -9.68 5.71
N LYS A 333 -12.94 -9.43 6.93
CA LYS A 333 -13.23 -10.26 8.11
C LYS A 333 -13.93 -9.45 9.18
N GLN A 334 -15.07 -9.94 9.67
CA GLN A 334 -15.76 -9.33 10.80
C GLN A 334 -14.90 -9.39 12.07
N TYR A 335 -14.97 -8.35 12.90
CA TYR A 335 -14.47 -8.38 14.28
C TYR A 335 -15.22 -9.40 15.15
N PRO A 336 -14.55 -9.99 16.17
CA PRO A 336 -15.22 -10.82 17.17
C PRO A 336 -16.33 -10.05 17.91
N GLN A 337 -17.43 -10.72 18.23
CA GLN A 337 -18.60 -10.13 18.88
C GLN A 337 -18.24 -9.38 20.18
N GLU A 338 -17.34 -9.92 21.01
CA GLU A 338 -16.86 -9.28 22.24
C GLU A 338 -16.22 -7.90 22.00
N LEU A 339 -15.54 -7.71 20.86
CA LEU A 339 -14.95 -6.42 20.47
C LEU A 339 -16.04 -5.43 20.00
N VAL A 340 -17.03 -5.92 19.25
CA VAL A 340 -18.19 -5.11 18.82
C VAL A 340 -18.95 -4.58 20.04
N GLU A 341 -19.27 -5.45 20.99
CA GLU A 341 -19.96 -5.09 22.23
C GLU A 341 -19.14 -4.11 23.09
N HIS A 342 -17.82 -4.30 23.17
CA HIS A 342 -16.92 -3.37 23.86
C HIS A 342 -16.92 -1.96 23.24
N LEU A 343 -16.89 -1.85 21.91
CA LEU A 343 -16.95 -0.57 21.20
C LEU A 343 -18.30 0.13 21.41
N GLN A 344 -19.39 -0.62 21.29
CA GLN A 344 -20.75 -0.12 21.50
C GLN A 344 -21.00 0.36 22.93
N ALA A 345 -20.47 -0.36 23.93
CA ALA A 345 -20.53 0.06 25.33
C ALA A 345 -19.84 1.42 25.59
N HIS A 346 -18.86 1.79 24.75
CA HIS A 346 -18.19 3.11 24.78
C HIS A 346 -18.81 4.15 23.84
N GLY A 347 -19.92 3.81 23.16
CA GLY A 347 -20.65 4.71 22.27
C GLY A 347 -20.06 4.81 20.86
N ILE A 348 -19.25 3.84 20.43
CA ILE A 348 -18.74 3.76 19.06
C ILE A 348 -19.66 2.92 18.19
N CYS A 349 -20.12 3.50 17.08
CA CYS A 349 -20.91 2.83 16.04
C CYS A 349 -20.15 2.70 14.72
N ARG A 350 -18.99 3.37 14.56
CA ARG A 350 -18.16 3.30 13.35
C ARG A 350 -16.67 3.24 13.67
N VAL A 351 -15.92 2.46 12.90
CA VAL A 351 -14.45 2.46 12.89
C VAL A 351 -13.98 2.73 11.46
N VAL A 352 -13.11 3.72 11.27
CA VAL A 352 -12.53 4.07 9.97
C VAL A 352 -11.02 3.81 10.02
N VAL A 353 -10.51 3.07 9.03
CA VAL A 353 -9.13 2.58 8.95
C VAL A 353 -8.54 2.78 7.54
N GLY A 354 -7.22 2.69 7.41
CA GLY A 354 -6.44 2.74 6.16
C GLY A 354 -5.46 1.56 6.09
N HIS A 355 -4.20 1.84 5.72
CA HIS A 355 -3.00 0.95 5.78
C HIS A 355 -2.99 -0.31 4.89
N THR A 356 -4.15 -0.96 4.67
CA THR A 356 -4.24 -2.19 3.87
C THR A 356 -5.02 -1.93 2.58
N PRO A 357 -4.35 -1.81 1.43
CA PRO A 357 -4.99 -1.49 0.16
C PRO A 357 -6.02 -2.56 -0.21
N HIS A 358 -7.27 -2.14 -0.41
CA HIS A 358 -8.38 -3.07 -0.66
C HIS A 358 -9.12 -2.76 -1.98
N GLY A 359 -8.40 -2.23 -2.97
CA GLY A 359 -8.90 -2.02 -4.32
C GLY A 359 -9.40 -0.61 -4.63
N ASN A 360 -10.32 -0.48 -5.59
CA ASN A 360 -10.69 0.79 -6.24
C ASN A 360 -11.84 1.59 -5.58
N CYS A 361 -12.21 1.23 -4.36
CA CYS A 361 -13.28 1.83 -3.56
C CYS A 361 -13.03 1.42 -2.08
N PRO A 362 -13.48 2.19 -1.07
CA PRO A 362 -13.49 1.73 0.32
C PRO A 362 -14.20 0.38 0.50
N THR A 363 -13.74 -0.43 1.46
CA THR A 363 -14.44 -1.65 1.91
C THR A 363 -15.27 -1.34 3.14
N VAL A 364 -16.53 -1.78 3.14
CA VAL A 364 -17.38 -1.76 4.33
C VAL A 364 -17.47 -3.17 4.91
N ILE A 365 -17.34 -3.31 6.22
CA ILE A 365 -17.57 -4.55 6.95
C ILE A 365 -18.68 -4.27 7.98
N PRO A 366 -19.92 -4.71 7.73
CA PRO A 366 -21.05 -4.45 8.61
C PRO A 366 -21.10 -5.43 9.79
N HIS A 367 -21.63 -4.93 10.91
CA HIS A 367 -22.00 -5.68 12.11
C HIS A 367 -23.37 -5.18 12.61
N GLU A 368 -23.99 -5.89 13.54
CA GLU A 368 -25.17 -5.36 14.23
C GLU A 368 -24.77 -4.15 15.10
N GLY A 369 -25.17 -2.94 14.69
CA GLY A 369 -24.91 -1.69 15.40
C GLY A 369 -23.46 -1.16 15.32
N LEU A 370 -22.61 -1.71 14.46
CA LEU A 370 -21.25 -1.22 14.21
C LEU A 370 -20.93 -1.33 12.70
N THR A 371 -20.21 -0.36 12.15
CA THR A 371 -19.71 -0.41 10.76
C THR A 371 -18.22 -0.13 10.71
N VAL A 372 -17.43 -1.01 10.10
CA VAL A 372 -16.02 -0.76 9.82
C VAL A 372 -15.88 -0.31 8.36
N ILE A 373 -15.09 0.74 8.12
CA ILE A 373 -14.78 1.24 6.78
C ILE A 373 -13.27 1.28 6.58
N MET A 374 -12.75 0.44 5.67
CA MET A 374 -11.37 0.51 5.18
C MET A 374 -11.32 1.48 4.01
N GLY A 375 -10.67 2.63 4.21
CA GLY A 375 -10.59 3.72 3.24
C GLY A 375 -9.35 3.70 2.34
N ASP A 376 -8.44 2.75 2.53
CA ASP A 376 -7.24 2.61 1.69
C ASP A 376 -7.61 2.05 0.30
N THR A 377 -7.51 2.93 -0.69
CA THR A 377 -7.65 2.62 -2.12
C THR A 377 -6.35 2.90 -2.89
N SER A 378 -5.19 2.67 -2.27
CA SER A 378 -3.92 2.60 -3.00
C SER A 378 -3.88 1.37 -3.90
N TYR A 379 -2.96 1.39 -4.89
CA TYR A 379 -2.78 0.30 -5.87
C TYR A 379 -4.05 -0.08 -6.65
N SER A 380 -5.04 0.82 -6.72
CA SER A 380 -6.35 0.61 -7.34
C SER A 380 -6.31 0.35 -8.83
N CYS A 381 -5.19 0.64 -9.51
CA CYS A 381 -4.96 0.32 -10.92
C CYS A 381 -3.45 0.21 -11.19
N MET A 382 -2.85 -0.95 -10.92
CA MET A 382 -1.43 -1.19 -11.22
C MET A 382 -1.12 -0.94 -12.70
N LYS A 383 0.00 -0.26 -13.00
CA LYS A 383 0.38 0.20 -14.36
C LYS A 383 -0.65 1.16 -14.98
N ALA A 384 -1.24 2.04 -14.17
CA ALA A 384 -2.08 3.12 -14.69
C ALA A 384 -1.24 4.09 -15.53
N ASP A 385 -0.04 4.45 -15.05
CA ASP A 385 0.87 5.41 -15.68
C ASP A 385 0.17 6.74 -16.06
N LEU A 386 -0.92 7.11 -15.36
CA LEU A 386 -1.80 8.22 -15.72
C LEU A 386 -1.26 9.56 -15.22
N ALA A 387 -0.93 9.65 -13.93
CA ALA A 387 -0.42 10.87 -13.32
C ALA A 387 1.11 11.04 -13.55
N TYR A 388 1.85 9.94 -13.59
CA TYR A 388 3.30 9.89 -13.79
C TYR A 388 3.74 8.45 -14.13
N PRO A 389 4.93 8.23 -14.72
CA PRO A 389 5.47 6.89 -14.93
C PRO A 389 5.70 6.17 -13.59
N GLY A 390 5.12 4.98 -13.44
CA GLY A 390 5.07 4.24 -12.17
C GLY A 390 3.82 4.48 -11.34
N ASP A 391 2.84 5.25 -11.83
CA ASP A 391 1.52 5.39 -11.20
C ASP A 391 0.77 4.05 -11.19
N ASN A 392 0.45 3.59 -9.98
CA ASN A 392 -0.26 2.35 -9.68
C ASN A 392 -1.64 2.58 -9.06
N ARG A 393 -2.06 3.84 -8.87
CA ARG A 393 -3.38 4.17 -8.31
C ARG A 393 -4.34 4.49 -9.44
N GLY A 394 -3.88 5.23 -10.44
CA GLY A 394 -4.69 5.77 -11.50
C GLY A 394 -5.78 6.69 -10.95
N ASP A 395 -6.99 6.52 -11.47
CA ASP A 395 -8.04 7.52 -11.40
C ASP A 395 -9.14 7.21 -10.36
N ALA A 396 -9.03 6.11 -9.62
CA ALA A 396 -10.03 5.77 -8.59
C ALA A 396 -9.94 6.74 -7.41
N VAL A 397 -11.09 7.27 -6.97
CA VAL A 397 -11.16 8.16 -5.79
C VAL A 397 -12.53 8.06 -5.13
N CYS A 398 -12.55 8.05 -3.80
CA CYS A 398 -13.78 8.05 -3.01
C CYS A 398 -13.65 8.92 -1.75
N GLU A 399 -14.67 9.73 -1.49
CA GLU A 399 -14.92 10.37 -0.21
C GLU A 399 -15.69 9.43 0.72
N ILE A 400 -15.26 9.37 1.98
CA ILE A 400 -16.03 8.79 3.10
C ILE A 400 -16.55 9.99 3.90
N ALA A 401 -17.82 10.33 3.70
CA ALA A 401 -18.48 11.47 4.34
C ALA A 401 -19.38 11.00 5.49
N LEU A 402 -19.24 11.60 6.67
CA LEU A 402 -20.00 11.23 7.86
C LEU A 402 -20.96 12.35 8.26
N GLU A 403 -22.26 12.07 8.29
CA GLU A 403 -23.31 13.04 8.62
C GLU A 403 -24.17 12.48 9.78
N GLY A 404 -23.92 12.95 11.00
CA GLY A 404 -24.49 12.32 12.20
C GLY A 404 -24.10 10.85 12.25
N GLU A 405 -25.08 9.95 12.37
CA GLU A 405 -24.87 8.49 12.35
C GLU A 405 -24.60 7.91 10.95
N LYS A 406 -24.95 8.63 9.88
CA LYS A 406 -24.82 8.12 8.51
C LYS A 406 -23.38 8.17 8.02
N CYS A 407 -23.01 7.18 7.21
CA CYS A 407 -21.75 7.13 6.47
C CYS A 407 -22.05 6.99 4.98
N PHE A 408 -21.61 7.94 4.16
CA PHE A 408 -21.72 7.91 2.71
C PHE A 408 -20.37 7.61 2.07
N VAL A 409 -20.37 6.72 1.08
CA VAL A 409 -19.23 6.52 0.18
C VAL A 409 -19.63 7.10 -1.17
N ARG A 410 -18.87 8.09 -1.64
CA ARG A 410 -19.14 8.86 -2.87
C ARG A 410 -17.87 8.97 -3.70
N GLY A 411 -17.96 8.91 -5.02
CA GLY A 411 -16.81 9.07 -5.90
C GLY A 411 -16.94 8.27 -7.17
N PHE A 412 -15.83 7.71 -7.64
CA PHE A 412 -15.82 6.83 -8.80
C PHE A 412 -14.75 5.74 -8.69
N THR A 413 -15.13 4.53 -9.11
CA THR A 413 -14.14 3.51 -9.44
C THR A 413 -13.37 3.98 -10.67
N GLY A 414 -12.07 3.72 -10.70
CA GLY A 414 -11.21 3.94 -11.86
C GLY A 414 -10.53 2.63 -12.23
N TYR A 415 -10.54 2.30 -13.52
CA TYR A 415 -9.65 1.28 -14.09
C TYR A 415 -9.23 1.67 -15.51
N VAL A 416 -8.07 1.17 -15.95
CA VAL A 416 -7.53 1.39 -17.29
C VAL A 416 -7.59 0.07 -18.07
N ASP A 417 -8.14 0.13 -19.29
CA ASP A 417 -8.06 -0.95 -20.29
C ASP A 417 -7.36 -0.41 -21.55
N GLY A 418 -6.09 -0.81 -21.71
CA GLY A 418 -5.20 -0.30 -22.76
C GLY A 418 -4.98 1.20 -22.67
N LEU A 419 -5.69 1.97 -23.51
CA LEU A 419 -5.65 3.44 -23.55
C LEU A 419 -6.95 4.09 -23.06
N SER A 420 -7.91 3.31 -22.57
CA SER A 420 -9.22 3.80 -22.13
C SER A 420 -9.32 3.76 -20.60
N CYS A 421 -9.55 4.92 -19.99
CA CYS A 421 -9.93 4.98 -18.58
C CYS A 421 -11.45 4.87 -18.45
N HIS A 422 -11.91 3.96 -17.59
CA HIS A 422 -13.32 3.74 -17.30
C HIS A 422 -13.62 4.18 -15.88
N ARG A 423 -14.56 5.14 -15.75
CA ARG A 423 -15.09 5.61 -14.48
C ARG A 423 -16.50 5.07 -14.25
N GLN A 424 -16.79 4.55 -13.06
CA GLN A 424 -18.16 4.24 -12.64
C GLN A 424 -18.47 4.99 -11.36
N VAL A 425 -19.57 5.74 -11.34
CA VAL A 425 -19.94 6.55 -10.17
C VAL A 425 -20.37 5.65 -9.02
N VAL A 426 -19.74 5.85 -7.87
CA VAL A 426 -20.08 5.22 -6.59
C VAL A 426 -20.84 6.26 -5.77
N HIS A 427 -22.05 5.93 -5.32
CA HIS A 427 -22.78 6.76 -4.36
C HIS A 427 -23.75 5.89 -3.56
N TYR A 428 -23.39 5.55 -2.32
CA TYR A 428 -24.24 4.79 -1.43
C TYR A 428 -24.06 5.20 0.04
N ALA A 429 -25.03 4.85 0.87
CA ALA A 429 -24.90 4.90 2.33
C ALA A 429 -24.47 3.53 2.83
N ALA A 430 -23.36 3.48 3.57
CA ALA A 430 -22.81 2.24 4.13
C ALA A 430 -23.75 1.65 5.20
N PRO A 431 -23.97 0.33 5.23
CA PRO A 431 -24.86 -0.31 6.19
C PRO A 431 -24.34 -0.30 7.62
N GLY A 432 -25.26 -0.27 8.58
CA GLY A 432 -24.99 -0.41 10.01
C GLY A 432 -25.06 0.92 10.77
N GLY A 433 -24.19 1.11 11.76
CA GLY A 433 -24.26 2.23 12.70
C GLY A 433 -25.46 2.13 13.67
N ALA A 434 -25.69 3.18 14.47
CA ALA A 434 -26.70 3.15 15.54
C ALA A 434 -28.16 3.22 15.03
N ASP A 435 -28.39 3.65 13.78
CA ASP A 435 -29.72 3.68 13.16
C ASP A 435 -30.03 2.46 12.29
N GLY A 436 -29.05 1.57 12.08
CA GLY A 436 -29.17 0.40 11.21
C GLY A 436 -29.45 0.76 9.74
N GLY A 437 -29.15 1.99 9.33
CA GLY A 437 -29.42 2.51 7.99
C GLY A 437 -28.44 2.00 6.94
N GLY A 438 -28.55 2.56 5.73
CA GLY A 438 -27.70 2.24 4.58
C GLY A 438 -28.28 1.19 3.63
N ASP A 439 -27.48 0.81 2.64
CA ASP A 439 -27.78 -0.30 1.73
C ASP A 439 -27.35 -1.63 2.39
N PRO A 440 -28.29 -2.50 2.80
CA PRO A 440 -27.99 -3.65 3.65
C PRO A 440 -27.16 -4.74 2.95
N HIS A 441 -27.00 -4.68 1.63
CA HIS A 441 -26.25 -5.69 0.88
C HIS A 441 -24.74 -5.45 0.91
N ILE A 442 -24.30 -4.21 1.13
CA ILE A 442 -22.87 -3.84 1.06
C ILE A 442 -22.09 -4.52 2.19
N GLY A 443 -20.92 -5.07 1.85
CA GLY A 443 -20.04 -5.76 2.78
C GLY A 443 -20.47 -7.19 3.14
N ILE A 444 -21.61 -7.69 2.64
CA ILE A 444 -21.96 -9.11 2.80
C ILE A 444 -21.00 -9.95 1.95
N VAL A 445 -20.34 -10.91 2.60
CA VAL A 445 -19.54 -11.97 1.95
C VAL A 445 -20.49 -13.09 1.54
N GLN A 446 -20.31 -13.61 0.32
CA GLN A 446 -21.09 -14.72 -0.22
C GLN A 446 -20.97 -15.96 0.69
N PRO A 447 -22.07 -16.67 0.99
CA PRO A 447 -21.99 -17.91 1.76
C PRO A 447 -21.22 -18.98 0.97
N GLU A 448 -20.45 -19.81 1.69
CA GLU A 448 -19.80 -20.97 1.09
C GLU A 448 -20.83 -22.03 0.66
N SER A 449 -20.59 -22.68 -0.48
CA SER A 449 -21.40 -23.80 -0.98
C SER A 449 -20.54 -24.79 -1.78
N GLU A 450 -21.10 -25.95 -2.13
CA GLU A 450 -20.43 -26.92 -3.02
C GLU A 450 -20.09 -26.33 -4.41
N GLU A 451 -20.81 -25.29 -4.83
CA GLU A 451 -20.63 -24.60 -6.11
C GLU A 451 -19.68 -23.40 -6.00
N VAL A 452 -19.59 -22.79 -4.81
CA VAL A 452 -18.75 -21.64 -4.49
C VAL A 452 -17.95 -21.94 -3.21
N PRO A 453 -16.83 -22.69 -3.32
CA PRO A 453 -15.92 -22.94 -2.21
C PRO A 453 -15.29 -21.63 -1.69
N GLU A 454 -14.72 -21.69 -0.48
CA GLU A 454 -14.13 -20.55 0.25
C GLU A 454 -13.23 -19.65 -0.62
N ASP A 455 -12.39 -20.25 -1.49
CA ASP A 455 -11.44 -19.57 -2.38
C ASP A 455 -12.08 -18.81 -3.56
N LYS A 456 -13.40 -18.92 -3.76
CA LYS A 456 -14.12 -18.32 -4.90
C LYS A 456 -15.22 -17.35 -4.50
N ARG A 457 -15.40 -17.13 -3.19
CA ARG A 457 -16.41 -16.23 -2.65
C ARG A 457 -16.12 -14.79 -3.07
N PHE A 458 -17.17 -14.07 -3.44
CA PHE A 458 -17.13 -12.61 -3.58
C PHE A 458 -17.77 -11.96 -2.35
N PHE A 459 -17.52 -10.67 -2.13
CA PHE A 459 -18.29 -9.81 -1.25
C PHE A 459 -18.85 -8.61 -2.02
N VAL A 460 -19.96 -8.04 -1.55
CA VAL A 460 -20.55 -6.85 -2.16
C VAL A 460 -19.70 -5.63 -1.79
N LYS A 461 -18.95 -5.09 -2.75
CA LYS A 461 -17.97 -4.01 -2.53
C LYS A 461 -18.62 -2.63 -2.49
N ALA A 462 -19.52 -2.35 -3.42
CA ALA A 462 -20.14 -1.03 -3.60
C ALA A 462 -21.46 -1.13 -4.38
N CYS A 463 -22.34 -0.15 -4.19
CA CYS A 463 -23.46 0.10 -5.11
C CYS A 463 -23.04 1.20 -6.10
N LEU A 464 -23.19 0.89 -7.40
CA LEU A 464 -22.88 1.76 -8.53
C LEU A 464 -24.14 2.55 -8.91
N ALA A 465 -23.98 3.86 -9.10
CA ALA A 465 -25.10 4.74 -9.41
C ALA A 465 -25.74 4.37 -10.76
N ALA A 466 -27.08 4.40 -10.80
CA ALA A 466 -27.85 4.29 -12.02
C ALA A 466 -27.55 5.49 -12.94
N LEU A 467 -27.02 5.22 -14.14
CA LEU A 467 -26.89 6.21 -15.21
C LEU A 467 -28.21 6.27 -16.00
N GLU A 468 -28.49 7.38 -16.69
CA GLU A 468 -29.74 7.53 -17.46
C GLU A 468 -29.96 6.34 -18.43
N GLY A 469 -31.02 5.57 -18.18
CA GLY A 469 -31.38 4.39 -18.98
C GLY A 469 -30.80 3.04 -18.50
N TYR A 470 -30.09 3.01 -17.37
CA TYR A 470 -29.53 1.79 -16.78
C TYR A 470 -29.97 1.61 -15.33
N ASP A 471 -30.29 0.38 -14.93
CA ASP A 471 -30.59 0.06 -13.53
C ASP A 471 -29.35 0.21 -12.63
N ALA A 472 -29.59 0.43 -11.32
CA ALA A 472 -28.51 0.40 -10.32
C ALA A 472 -27.91 -1.01 -10.26
N ARG A 473 -26.59 -1.10 -10.03
CA ARG A 473 -25.84 -2.37 -10.05
C ARG A 473 -24.86 -2.42 -8.90
N TYR A 474 -24.56 -3.62 -8.42
CA TYR A 474 -23.54 -3.83 -7.40
C TYR A 474 -22.20 -4.18 -8.05
N LEU A 475 -21.14 -3.64 -7.47
CA LEU A 475 -19.80 -4.12 -7.67
C LEU A 475 -19.54 -5.21 -6.63
N LEU A 476 -19.30 -6.43 -7.08
CA LEU A 476 -18.75 -7.51 -6.29
C LEU A 476 -17.22 -7.48 -6.36
N CYS A 477 -16.55 -7.90 -5.29
CA CYS A 477 -15.10 -8.07 -5.25
C CYS A 477 -14.72 -9.40 -4.61
N LYS A 478 -13.73 -10.11 -5.16
CA LYS A 478 -12.95 -11.16 -4.49
C LYS A 478 -11.54 -10.62 -4.31
N VAL A 479 -10.96 -10.83 -3.13
CA VAL A 479 -9.52 -10.63 -2.90
C VAL A 479 -8.82 -11.99 -2.82
N ASP A 480 -7.61 -12.06 -3.36
CA ASP A 480 -6.72 -13.23 -3.32
C ASP A 480 -5.29 -12.74 -3.08
N GLY A 481 -4.96 -12.54 -1.80
CA GLY A 481 -3.75 -11.85 -1.36
C GLY A 481 -3.69 -10.42 -1.94
N PHE A 482 -2.91 -10.26 -3.00
CA PHE A 482 -2.74 -9.00 -3.72
C PHE A 482 -3.62 -8.83 -4.96
N THR A 483 -4.49 -9.79 -5.30
CA THR A 483 -5.33 -9.68 -6.50
C THR A 483 -6.78 -9.37 -6.15
N ASN A 484 -7.30 -8.26 -6.67
CA ASN A 484 -8.71 -7.87 -6.59
C ASN A 484 -9.41 -8.26 -7.90
N THR A 485 -10.35 -9.21 -7.85
CA THR A 485 -11.23 -9.57 -8.97
C THR A 485 -12.58 -8.90 -8.76
N TYR A 486 -13.07 -8.16 -9.75
CA TYR A 486 -14.35 -7.47 -9.70
C TYR A 486 -15.37 -8.10 -10.64
N GLN A 487 -16.63 -8.04 -10.25
CA GLN A 487 -17.77 -8.47 -11.06
C GLN A 487 -18.96 -7.52 -10.88
N GLU A 488 -19.61 -7.11 -11.96
CA GLU A 488 -20.83 -6.28 -11.90
C GLU A 488 -22.07 -7.17 -11.86
N GLU A 489 -22.99 -6.93 -10.91
CA GLU A 489 -24.23 -7.70 -10.75
C GLU A 489 -25.50 -6.86 -10.56
N SER A 490 -26.65 -7.46 -10.86
CA SER A 490 -27.96 -6.85 -10.66
C SER A 490 -28.44 -6.94 -9.19
N PRO A 491 -29.34 -6.05 -8.74
CA PRO A 491 -29.89 -6.12 -7.38
C PRO A 491 -30.64 -7.42 -7.09
N ASP A 492 -31.42 -7.92 -8.06
CA ASP A 492 -32.13 -9.20 -7.94
C ASP A 492 -31.16 -10.38 -7.78
N GLU A 493 -30.02 -10.35 -8.48
CA GLU A 493 -28.97 -11.36 -8.33
C GLU A 493 -28.30 -11.29 -6.96
N VAL A 494 -27.97 -10.10 -6.47
CA VAL A 494 -27.37 -9.93 -5.15
C VAL A 494 -28.33 -10.40 -4.05
N ILE A 495 -29.62 -10.07 -4.14
CA ILE A 495 -30.64 -10.57 -3.21
C ILE A 495 -30.75 -12.10 -3.27
N ARG A 496 -30.61 -12.73 -4.45
CA ARG A 496 -30.63 -14.20 -4.60
C ARG A 496 -29.38 -14.89 -4.04
N VAL A 497 -28.20 -14.33 -4.29
CA VAL A 497 -26.90 -14.97 -4.00
C VAL A 497 -26.42 -14.68 -2.58
N PHE A 498 -26.69 -13.49 -2.05
CA PHE A 498 -26.26 -13.03 -0.73
C PHE A 498 -27.41 -12.97 0.28
N GLY A 499 -28.67 -13.01 -0.18
CA GLY A 499 -29.83 -13.22 0.68
C GLY A 499 -29.93 -14.67 1.17
N SER A 500 -30.74 -14.88 2.21
CA SER A 500 -30.67 -16.09 3.05
C SER A 500 -30.98 -17.44 2.36
N HIS A 501 -31.51 -17.47 1.12
CA HIS A 501 -32.03 -18.67 0.45
C HIS A 501 -31.74 -18.74 -1.09
N CYS A 502 -30.68 -19.47 -1.48
CA CYS A 502 -30.48 -20.23 -2.74
C CYS A 502 -30.38 -19.54 -4.14
N ILE A 503 -29.18 -19.55 -4.77
CA ILE A 503 -28.73 -20.39 -5.93
C ILE A 503 -29.64 -20.46 -7.20
N LEU A 504 -29.26 -20.41 -8.50
CA LEU A 504 -28.00 -20.42 -9.33
C LEU A 504 -28.18 -19.44 -10.54
N PRO A 505 -27.19 -19.11 -11.41
CA PRO A 505 -26.91 -17.76 -11.94
C PRO A 505 -27.46 -17.49 -13.36
N SER A 506 -27.30 -16.24 -13.85
CA SER A 506 -27.46 -15.90 -15.27
C SER A 506 -26.20 -15.24 -15.85
N ASN A 507 -25.69 -15.74 -16.98
CA ASN A 507 -24.44 -15.27 -17.60
C ASN A 507 -24.62 -13.93 -18.36
N GLN A 508 -24.47 -12.79 -17.68
CA GLN A 508 -24.20 -11.48 -18.31
C GLN A 508 -23.21 -10.58 -17.52
N SER A 509 -22.37 -11.17 -16.66
CA SER A 509 -21.48 -10.42 -15.77
C SER A 509 -20.18 -9.99 -16.47
N ARG A 510 -19.80 -8.71 -16.32
CA ARG A 510 -18.44 -8.24 -16.66
C ARG A 510 -17.49 -8.61 -15.52
N ARG A 511 -16.34 -9.22 -15.84
CA ARG A 511 -15.28 -9.56 -14.89
C ARG A 511 -14.01 -8.78 -15.21
N LEU A 512 -13.38 -8.22 -14.19
CA LEU A 512 -12.12 -7.48 -14.26
C LEU A 512 -11.15 -8.00 -13.20
N GLU A 513 -9.86 -8.12 -13.51
CA GLU A 513 -8.83 -8.55 -12.56
C GLU A 513 -7.78 -7.46 -12.42
N ILE A 514 -7.58 -6.98 -11.19
CA ILE A 514 -6.58 -5.97 -10.82
C ILE A 514 -5.66 -6.59 -9.78
N ALA A 515 -4.45 -6.99 -10.20
CA ALA A 515 -3.36 -7.24 -9.25
C ALA A 515 -2.97 -5.91 -8.58
N SER A 516 -2.53 -5.95 -7.33
CA SER A 516 -2.25 -4.84 -6.41
C SER A 516 -1.10 -5.26 -5.48
N PHE A 517 0.12 -5.29 -6.00
CA PHE A 517 1.30 -5.76 -5.25
C PHE A 517 1.71 -4.74 -4.18
N GLY A 518 1.42 -5.01 -2.90
CA GLY A 518 1.68 -4.07 -1.78
C GLY A 518 2.01 -4.74 -0.44
N GLU A 519 3.25 -4.63 0.02
CA GLU A 519 3.80 -5.22 1.26
C GLU A 519 4.10 -6.74 1.27
N GLU A 520 4.66 -7.29 0.19
CA GLU A 520 5.81 -8.20 0.41
C GLU A 520 7.08 -7.35 0.52
N PHE A 521 7.75 -7.39 1.67
CA PHE A 521 9.07 -6.79 1.86
C PHE A 521 10.02 -7.24 0.73
N GLY A 522 10.53 -6.27 -0.05
CA GLY A 522 11.62 -6.47 -1.02
C GLY A 522 11.25 -6.73 -2.49
N ALA A 523 9.96 -6.72 -2.88
CA ALA A 523 9.56 -6.85 -4.29
C ALA A 523 9.77 -5.53 -5.09
N GLY A 524 11.02 -5.11 -5.24
CA GLY A 524 11.36 -3.89 -5.97
C GLY A 524 11.16 -4.01 -7.49
N PHE A 525 10.91 -2.88 -8.15
CA PHE A 525 10.73 -2.78 -9.61
C PHE A 525 12.07 -2.88 -10.40
N THR A 526 12.89 -3.87 -10.07
CA THR A 526 14.08 -4.31 -10.83
C THR A 526 14.29 -5.81 -10.61
N GLY A 527 14.07 -6.63 -11.63
CA GLY A 527 13.78 -8.05 -11.50
C GLY A 527 14.84 -8.96 -10.85
N ALA A 528 14.34 -10.06 -10.30
CA ALA A 528 15.00 -11.36 -10.31
C ALA A 528 14.07 -12.32 -11.07
N GLU A 529 14.34 -12.56 -12.35
CA GLU A 529 13.46 -13.34 -13.25
C GLU A 529 13.26 -14.80 -12.79
N GLY A 530 14.15 -15.34 -11.95
CA GLY A 530 14.08 -16.72 -11.45
C GLY A 530 12.90 -17.02 -10.54
N ASP A 531 12.57 -16.15 -9.58
CA ASP A 531 11.58 -16.46 -8.53
C ASP A 531 10.14 -16.55 -9.09
N VAL A 532 9.81 -15.74 -10.10
CA VAL A 532 8.52 -15.84 -10.80
C VAL A 532 8.45 -17.11 -11.64
N VAL A 533 9.53 -17.47 -12.35
CA VAL A 533 9.56 -18.69 -13.18
C VAL A 533 9.51 -19.95 -12.32
N GLU A 534 10.20 -19.99 -11.19
CA GLU A 534 10.14 -21.12 -10.25
C GLU A 534 8.75 -21.24 -9.60
N ARG A 535 8.13 -20.12 -9.18
CA ARG A 535 6.74 -20.12 -8.66
C ARG A 535 5.71 -20.60 -9.70
N ILE A 536 5.91 -20.30 -10.99
CA ILE A 536 5.05 -20.81 -12.08
C ILE A 536 5.33 -22.28 -12.35
N PHE A 537 6.60 -22.70 -12.40
CA PHE A 537 6.97 -24.09 -12.64
C PHE A 537 6.44 -25.03 -11.55
N ARG A 538 6.50 -24.63 -10.27
CA ARG A 538 5.89 -25.38 -9.15
C ARG A 538 4.35 -25.51 -9.23
N ARG A 539 3.67 -24.66 -10.02
CA ARG A 539 2.22 -24.79 -10.30
C ARG A 539 1.92 -25.64 -11.53
N LEU A 540 2.90 -25.82 -12.42
CA LEU A 540 2.84 -26.74 -13.55
C LEU A 540 3.17 -28.18 -13.12
N ASP A 541 4.25 -28.35 -12.37
CA ASP A 541 4.70 -29.62 -11.76
C ASP A 541 3.83 -29.94 -10.54
N ARG A 542 2.62 -30.47 -10.81
CA ARG A 542 1.59 -30.72 -9.80
C ARG A 542 1.87 -31.95 -8.93
N ASN A 543 2.65 -32.91 -9.43
CA ASN A 543 3.02 -34.11 -8.71
C ASN A 543 4.36 -33.96 -7.94
N HIS A 544 5.10 -32.88 -8.21
CA HIS A 544 6.41 -32.53 -7.66
C HIS A 544 7.53 -33.53 -8.00
N ASP A 545 7.49 -34.10 -9.22
CA ASP A 545 8.52 -35.01 -9.74
C ASP A 545 9.68 -34.30 -10.46
N GLY A 546 9.58 -32.98 -10.66
CA GLY A 546 10.59 -32.14 -11.29
C GLY A 546 10.43 -31.96 -12.81
N ALA A 547 9.39 -32.53 -13.41
CA ALA A 547 9.07 -32.42 -14.82
C ALA A 547 7.57 -32.15 -15.06
N VAL A 548 7.24 -31.49 -16.17
CA VAL A 548 5.84 -31.18 -16.52
C VAL A 548 5.40 -32.02 -17.72
N THR A 549 4.38 -32.87 -17.54
CA THR A 549 3.78 -33.62 -18.64
C THR A 549 2.80 -32.79 -19.46
N ALA A 550 2.51 -33.23 -20.69
CA ALA A 550 1.44 -32.64 -21.51
C ALA A 550 0.02 -32.82 -20.93
N HIS A 551 -0.15 -33.62 -19.88
CA HIS A 551 -1.40 -33.70 -19.12
C HIS A 551 -1.42 -32.59 -18.05
N GLU A 552 -0.35 -32.45 -17.28
CA GLU A 552 -0.20 -31.42 -16.26
C GLU A 552 -0.25 -30.00 -16.85
N LEU A 553 0.42 -29.73 -17.98
CA LEU A 553 0.32 -28.43 -18.65
C LEU A 553 -1.15 -28.08 -18.98
N ARG A 554 -1.92 -29.04 -19.54
CA ARG A 554 -3.34 -28.84 -19.87
C ARG A 554 -4.22 -28.71 -18.62
N THR A 555 -3.94 -29.46 -17.56
CA THR A 555 -4.66 -29.34 -16.28
C THR A 555 -4.37 -27.99 -15.60
N ALA A 556 -3.11 -27.57 -15.59
CA ALA A 556 -2.65 -26.32 -14.99
C ALA A 556 -3.13 -25.08 -15.75
N CYS A 557 -3.44 -25.16 -17.05
CA CYS A 557 -4.11 -24.07 -17.78
C CYS A 557 -5.53 -23.71 -17.26
N SER A 558 -6.06 -24.50 -16.32
CA SER A 558 -7.25 -24.12 -15.53
C SER A 558 -6.95 -22.97 -14.56
N ASP A 559 -5.72 -22.91 -14.01
CA ASP A 559 -5.22 -21.79 -13.20
C ASP A 559 -5.03 -20.55 -14.09
N SER A 560 -5.61 -19.41 -13.68
CA SER A 560 -5.55 -18.15 -14.43
C SER A 560 -4.15 -17.55 -14.49
N THR A 561 -3.34 -17.74 -13.45
CA THR A 561 -1.94 -17.28 -13.37
C THR A 561 -1.08 -18.02 -14.38
N VAL A 562 -1.20 -19.35 -14.41
CA VAL A 562 -0.48 -20.21 -15.37
C VAL A 562 -0.90 -19.87 -16.80
N ARG A 563 -2.21 -19.75 -17.06
CA ARG A 563 -2.74 -19.37 -18.37
C ARG A 563 -2.25 -18.00 -18.84
N MET A 564 -2.23 -16.99 -17.96
CA MET A 564 -1.74 -15.66 -18.28
C MET A 564 -0.23 -15.65 -18.56
N ALA A 565 0.56 -16.37 -17.76
CA ALA A 565 2.01 -16.49 -17.96
C ALA A 565 2.37 -17.17 -19.30
N LEU A 566 1.65 -18.25 -19.65
CA LEU A 566 1.82 -18.91 -20.94
C LEU A 566 1.38 -18.01 -22.11
N GLN A 567 0.26 -17.29 -21.97
CA GLN A 567 -0.24 -16.38 -23.00
C GLN A 567 0.69 -15.17 -23.25
N TRP A 568 1.37 -14.66 -22.22
CA TRP A 568 2.39 -13.62 -22.39
C TRP A 568 3.67 -14.13 -23.08
N THR A 569 4.01 -15.40 -22.86
CA THR A 569 5.26 -15.99 -23.36
C THR A 569 5.11 -16.58 -24.76
N PHE A 570 3.92 -17.09 -25.08
CA PHE A 570 3.54 -17.73 -26.35
C PHE A 570 2.21 -17.14 -26.86
N PRO A 571 2.19 -15.87 -27.29
CA PRO A 571 0.98 -15.25 -27.83
C PRO A 571 0.47 -16.00 -29.07
N ASP A 572 -0.86 -16.03 -29.23
CA ASP A 572 -1.58 -16.64 -30.36
C ASP A 572 -1.24 -18.12 -30.68
N THR A 573 -0.63 -18.85 -29.74
CA THR A 573 -0.14 -20.23 -29.92
C THR A 573 -1.06 -21.22 -29.17
N CYS A 574 -1.36 -22.40 -29.74
CA CYS A 574 -2.21 -23.39 -29.05
C CYS A 574 -1.42 -24.25 -28.04
N LEU A 575 -2.08 -24.85 -27.05
CA LEU A 575 -1.40 -25.56 -25.95
C LEU A 575 -0.56 -26.76 -26.41
N GLU A 576 -0.99 -27.45 -27.47
CA GLU A 576 -0.23 -28.53 -28.10
C GLU A 576 1.08 -28.02 -28.76
N GLU A 577 1.05 -26.82 -29.36
CA GLU A 577 2.24 -26.16 -29.92
C GLU A 577 3.15 -25.63 -28.82
N VAL A 578 2.60 -25.00 -27.78
CA VAL A 578 3.34 -24.55 -26.59
C VAL A 578 4.10 -25.70 -25.93
N PHE A 579 3.48 -26.88 -25.79
CA PHE A 579 4.18 -28.05 -25.25
C PHE A 579 5.35 -28.47 -26.13
N HIS A 580 5.16 -28.53 -27.45
CA HIS A 580 6.22 -28.86 -28.42
C HIS A 580 7.32 -27.79 -28.53
N GLU A 581 7.05 -26.54 -28.15
CA GLU A 581 8.05 -25.47 -28.07
C GLU A 581 8.83 -25.43 -26.75
N LEU A 582 8.29 -26.06 -25.70
CA LEU A 582 8.95 -26.21 -24.40
C LEU A 582 9.79 -27.50 -24.35
N ASP A 583 9.24 -28.62 -24.82
CA ASP A 583 9.90 -29.93 -24.97
C ASP A 583 10.98 -29.87 -26.08
N THR A 584 12.11 -29.25 -25.73
CA THR A 584 13.20 -28.95 -26.67
C THR A 584 14.00 -30.21 -27.01
N ASN A 585 14.14 -31.10 -26.04
CA ASN A 585 14.89 -32.35 -26.19
C ASN A 585 14.06 -33.48 -26.86
N LYS A 586 12.72 -33.38 -26.84
CA LYS A 586 11.73 -34.31 -27.42
C LYS A 586 11.59 -35.64 -26.66
N ASP A 587 11.77 -35.64 -25.35
CA ASP A 587 11.53 -36.79 -24.47
C ASP A 587 10.05 -36.92 -24.03
N GLY A 588 9.23 -35.90 -24.29
CA GLY A 588 7.80 -35.87 -23.94
C GLY A 588 7.50 -35.28 -22.56
N LEU A 589 8.50 -34.67 -21.92
CA LEU A 589 8.43 -33.93 -20.66
C LEU A 589 8.99 -32.51 -20.84
N VAL A 590 8.69 -31.61 -19.92
CA VAL A 590 9.32 -30.28 -19.86
C VAL A 590 10.03 -30.11 -18.53
N SER A 591 11.35 -30.01 -18.56
CA SER A 591 12.15 -29.74 -17.36
C SER A 591 12.16 -28.25 -16.98
N LEU A 592 12.45 -27.94 -15.71
CA LEU A 592 12.62 -26.55 -15.25
C LEU A 592 13.65 -25.78 -16.10
N HIS A 593 14.72 -26.45 -16.51
CA HIS A 593 15.77 -25.84 -17.33
C HIS A 593 15.29 -25.46 -18.74
N GLU A 594 14.48 -26.30 -19.38
CA GLU A 594 13.89 -26.00 -20.69
C GLU A 594 12.86 -24.88 -20.59
N PHE A 595 12.04 -24.90 -19.53
CA PHE A 595 11.06 -23.88 -19.22
C PHE A 595 11.72 -22.50 -19.01
N GLU A 596 12.73 -22.41 -18.13
CA GLU A 596 13.52 -21.20 -17.93
C GLU A 596 14.19 -20.70 -19.22
N THR A 597 14.78 -21.61 -20.00
CA THR A 597 15.53 -21.24 -21.21
C THR A 597 14.63 -20.57 -22.26
N ARG A 598 13.38 -21.02 -22.40
CA ARG A 598 12.41 -20.41 -23.32
C ARG A 598 11.87 -19.10 -22.77
N PHE A 599 11.53 -19.02 -21.48
CA PHE A 599 11.05 -17.79 -20.84
C PHE A 599 12.08 -16.64 -20.90
N ARG A 600 13.37 -16.91 -20.67
CA ARG A 600 14.45 -15.91 -20.82
C ARG A 600 14.66 -15.46 -22.28
N GLY A 601 14.32 -16.30 -23.26
CA GLY A 601 14.50 -16.01 -24.69
C GLY A 601 13.54 -14.96 -25.26
N THR A 602 12.31 -14.89 -24.76
CA THR A 602 11.25 -13.99 -25.27
C THR A 602 11.46 -12.52 -24.86
N VAL A 603 12.11 -12.28 -23.72
CA VAL A 603 12.42 -10.91 -23.23
C VAL A 603 13.49 -10.23 -24.09
N ALA A 604 14.52 -10.97 -24.51
CA ALA A 604 15.62 -10.45 -25.32
C ALA A 604 15.18 -9.98 -26.72
N THR A 605 14.20 -10.64 -27.33
CA THR A 605 13.69 -10.27 -28.66
C THR A 605 12.79 -9.04 -28.61
N ALA A 606 11.97 -8.88 -27.56
CA ALA A 606 11.12 -7.70 -27.34
C ALA A 606 11.95 -6.40 -27.25
N GLY A 607 13.07 -6.41 -26.51
CA GLY A 607 13.98 -5.27 -26.40
C GLY A 607 14.60 -4.82 -27.74
N SER A 608 14.80 -5.75 -28.68
CA SER A 608 15.39 -5.43 -29.99
C SER A 608 14.43 -4.70 -30.94
N GLN A 609 13.12 -4.97 -30.86
CA GLN A 609 12.14 -4.36 -31.77
C GLN A 609 11.75 -2.92 -31.35
N ALA A 610 11.82 -2.59 -30.06
CA ALA A 610 11.61 -1.23 -29.57
C ALA A 610 12.63 -0.22 -30.18
N ASN A 611 13.91 -0.59 -30.22
CA ASN A 611 14.98 0.28 -30.71
C ASN A 611 14.97 0.53 -32.23
N SER A 612 14.32 -0.33 -33.04
CA SER A 612 14.28 -0.16 -34.50
C SER A 612 13.12 0.70 -35.00
N ARG A 613 12.08 0.94 -34.19
CA ARG A 613 10.94 1.80 -34.56
C ARG A 613 11.12 3.28 -34.17
N CYS A 614 12.02 3.60 -33.25
CA CYS A 614 12.22 4.97 -32.77
C CYS A 614 12.99 5.88 -33.77
N THR A 615 13.71 5.31 -34.75
CA THR A 615 14.64 6.03 -35.63
C THR A 615 14.09 6.43 -37.01
N SER A 616 12.80 6.21 -37.31
CA SER A 616 12.26 6.36 -38.67
C SER A 616 11.11 7.39 -38.84
N ARG A 617 10.81 8.23 -37.83
CA ARG A 617 9.72 9.24 -37.91
C ARG A 617 10.10 10.68 -37.50
N GLN A 618 11.33 11.10 -37.77
CA GLN A 618 11.70 12.53 -37.80
C GLN A 618 12.21 12.96 -39.19
N SER A 619 11.32 13.03 -40.17
CA SER A 619 11.48 13.88 -41.39
C SER A 619 10.24 13.81 -42.30
N SER A 620 9.24 14.68 -42.08
CA SER A 620 8.39 15.21 -43.16
C SER A 620 7.40 16.29 -42.70
N MET A 621 7.55 17.48 -43.30
CA MET A 621 6.47 18.41 -43.72
C MET A 621 5.69 19.22 -42.68
N VAL A 622 6.08 20.49 -42.62
CA VAL A 622 5.20 21.67 -42.50
C VAL A 622 4.20 21.71 -43.67
N PRO A 623 2.97 22.22 -43.46
CA PRO A 623 2.46 23.30 -44.31
C PRO A 623 1.79 24.45 -43.52
N GLU A 624 1.43 25.50 -44.27
CA GLU A 624 0.82 26.79 -43.84
C GLU A 624 -0.51 26.66 -43.08
#